data_AF-A0A6J4KXQ0-F1
#
_entry.id   AF-A0A6J4KXQ0-F1
#
_cell.length_a   1.000
_cell.length_b   1.000
_cell.length_c   1.000
_cell.angle_alpha   90.00
_cell.angle_beta   90.00
_cell.angle_gamma   90.00
#
_symmetry.space_group_name_H-M   'P 1'
#
loop_
_entity.id
_entity.type
_entity.pdbx_description
1 polymer ?
#
loop_
_entity_poly.entity_id
_entity_poly.type
_entity_poly.pdbx_seq_one_letter_code
_entity_poly.pdbx_strand_id
1 'polypeptide(L)'
;MLEITVKNNAICFGKHFSLNFQRTLRIPDDGKTYPLPPGLGDFPVCKVDDYISRVPETWKEHGGVFIPMYQREALWIYFRGVSWRPNAVKIAVGKINAVSGKPWQQKLQADDQDYVICPDQPWLDGINSGEGYIRQFVAMPLGMGYTVEAQVTGKEEFGGIQIIVFDPKPGLFPEEPPPSQLMIRRGISDF
;
A
#
# COMPACT_ATOMS: atom_id res chain seq x y z
N MET A 1 15.30 10.87 2.63
CA MET A 1 13.93 10.32 2.65
C MET A 1 13.17 11.01 1.53
N LEU A 2 12.30 10.31 0.80
CA LEU A 2 11.54 10.91 -0.30
C LEU A 2 10.56 11.97 0.25
N GLU A 3 10.38 13.06 -0.51
CA GLU A 3 9.33 14.04 -0.21
C GLU A 3 7.95 13.38 -0.38
N ILE A 4 7.05 13.59 0.59
CA ILE A 4 5.71 13.01 0.57
C ILE A 4 4.68 14.13 0.38
N THR A 5 3.83 14.00 -0.63
CA THR A 5 2.71 14.91 -0.88
C THR A 5 1.43 14.15 -1.17
N VAL A 6 0.28 14.83 -1.08
CA VAL A 6 -1.03 14.27 -1.45
C VAL A 6 -1.61 15.12 -2.57
N LYS A 7 -2.00 14.49 -3.67
CA LYS A 7 -2.58 15.15 -4.85
C LYS A 7 -3.61 14.23 -5.50
N ASN A 8 -4.81 14.75 -5.79
CA ASN A 8 -5.86 14.02 -6.50
C ASN A 8 -6.11 12.61 -5.93
N ASN A 9 -6.29 12.49 -4.61
CA ASN A 9 -6.48 11.23 -3.88
C ASN A 9 -5.30 10.23 -3.96
N ALA A 10 -4.13 10.65 -4.46
CA ALA A 10 -2.91 9.85 -4.45
C ALA A 10 -1.91 10.38 -3.42
N ILE A 11 -1.14 9.47 -2.83
CA ILE A 11 0.07 9.79 -2.08
C ILE A 11 1.26 9.70 -3.03
N CYS A 12 1.97 10.80 -3.20
CA CYS A 12 3.15 10.90 -4.06
C CYS A 12 4.42 10.81 -3.21
N PHE A 13 5.38 10.00 -3.65
CA PHE A 13 6.69 9.81 -3.01
C PHE A 13 7.79 10.21 -3.99
N GLY A 14 8.35 11.40 -3.78
CA GLY A 14 9.25 12.02 -4.74
C GLY A 14 8.60 12.26 -6.09
N LYS A 15 9.39 12.18 -7.16
CA LYS A 15 8.95 12.48 -8.53
C LYS A 15 8.41 11.28 -9.30
N HIS A 16 8.83 10.08 -8.92
CA HIS A 16 8.76 8.90 -9.79
C HIS A 16 7.76 7.85 -9.32
N PHE A 17 7.17 8.05 -8.12
CA PHE A 17 6.26 7.08 -7.54
C PHE A 17 5.06 7.75 -6.88
N SER A 18 3.90 7.14 -7.06
CA SER A 18 2.69 7.44 -6.30
C SER A 18 1.84 6.20 -6.11
N LEU A 19 0.92 6.27 -5.18
CA LEU A 19 -0.10 5.25 -4.98
C LEU A 19 -1.44 5.87 -4.66
N ASN A 20 -2.51 5.11 -4.90
CA ASN A 20 -3.87 5.46 -4.53
C ASN A 20 -4.61 4.21 -4.04
N PHE A 21 -5.68 4.43 -3.29
CA PHE A 21 -6.48 3.37 -2.71
C PHE A 21 -7.76 3.21 -3.51
N GLN A 22 -8.00 2.02 -4.03
CA GLN A 22 -9.17 1.71 -4.83
C GLN A 22 -10.24 1.08 -3.96
N ARG A 23 -11.47 1.57 -4.10
CA ARG A 23 -12.66 0.88 -3.57
C ARG A 23 -12.82 -0.45 -4.26
N THR A 24 -13.30 -1.43 -3.50
CA THR A 24 -13.66 -2.72 -4.07
C THR A 24 -14.76 -3.41 -3.28
N LEU A 25 -15.30 -4.49 -3.85
CA LEU A 25 -16.23 -5.36 -3.16
C LEU A 25 -15.49 -6.12 -2.05
N ARG A 26 -16.09 -6.14 -0.86
CA ARG A 26 -15.66 -7.02 0.22
C ARG A 26 -15.99 -8.46 -0.14
N ILE A 27 -14.97 -9.29 -0.20
CA ILE A 27 -15.09 -10.72 -0.39
C ILE A 27 -15.66 -11.34 0.90
N PRO A 28 -16.66 -12.24 0.81
CA PRO A 28 -17.14 -12.99 1.96
C PRO A 28 -16.06 -13.87 2.61
N ASP A 29 -16.07 -13.96 3.93
CA ASP A 29 -15.22 -14.88 4.70
C ASP A 29 -15.81 -16.30 4.69
N ASP A 30 -16.09 -16.87 3.51
CA ASP A 30 -16.75 -18.18 3.36
C ASP A 30 -15.81 -19.30 2.85
N GLY A 31 -14.52 -18.99 2.73
CA GLY A 31 -13.48 -19.93 2.29
C GLY A 31 -13.49 -20.25 0.80
N LYS A 32 -14.29 -19.55 -0.01
CA LYS A 32 -14.31 -19.75 -1.47
C LYS A 32 -13.35 -18.82 -2.19
N THR A 33 -12.99 -19.22 -3.41
CA THR A 33 -12.23 -18.40 -4.33
C THR A 33 -13.14 -17.45 -5.09
N TYR A 34 -12.75 -16.18 -5.13
CA TYR A 34 -13.43 -15.14 -5.90
C TYR A 34 -12.47 -14.56 -6.94
N PRO A 35 -12.98 -14.00 -8.04
CA PRO A 35 -12.16 -13.22 -8.99
C PRO A 35 -11.46 -12.06 -8.29
N LEU A 36 -10.43 -11.50 -8.96
CA LEU A 36 -9.75 -10.32 -8.46
C LEU A 36 -10.75 -9.19 -8.19
N PRO A 37 -10.61 -8.46 -7.07
CA PRO A 37 -11.58 -7.46 -6.68
C PRO A 37 -11.63 -6.33 -7.72
N PRO A 38 -12.80 -5.95 -8.26
CA PRO A 38 -12.88 -4.87 -9.24
C PRO A 38 -12.50 -3.53 -8.59
N GLY A 39 -11.99 -2.59 -9.38
CA GLY A 39 -11.87 -1.19 -8.97
C GLY A 39 -13.22 -0.48 -9.08
N LEU A 40 -13.71 0.09 -7.98
CA LEU A 40 -14.95 0.88 -7.91
C LEU A 40 -14.68 2.39 -7.72
N GLY A 41 -13.46 2.82 -8.06
CA GLY A 41 -12.99 4.19 -7.99
C GLY A 41 -12.12 4.50 -6.77
N ASP A 42 -11.48 5.65 -6.82
CA ASP A 42 -10.54 6.09 -5.79
C ASP A 42 -11.26 6.45 -4.48
N PHE A 43 -10.69 6.00 -3.37
CA PHE A 43 -11.01 6.58 -2.07
C PHE A 43 -10.40 7.99 -1.94
N PRO A 44 -11.07 8.93 -1.26
CA PRO A 44 -10.45 10.18 -0.85
C PRO A 44 -9.25 9.93 0.07
N VAL A 45 -8.18 10.72 -0.10
CA VAL A 45 -7.03 10.72 0.80
C VAL A 45 -6.89 12.10 1.40
N CYS A 46 -7.09 12.20 2.72
CA CYS A 46 -7.08 13.46 3.45
C CYS A 46 -5.83 13.53 4.33
N LYS A 47 -5.09 14.64 4.27
CA LYS A 47 -4.00 14.88 5.23
C LYS A 47 -4.60 15.17 6.60
N VAL A 48 -3.98 14.63 7.65
CA VAL A 48 -4.42 14.93 9.03
C VAL A 48 -4.32 16.43 9.32
N ASP A 49 -3.24 17.08 8.86
CA ASP A 49 -2.97 18.51 9.09
C ASP A 49 -4.07 19.43 8.57
N ASP A 50 -4.70 19.10 7.44
CA ASP A 50 -5.80 19.87 6.85
C ASP A 50 -7.08 19.83 7.73
N TYR A 51 -7.14 18.90 8.70
CA TYR A 51 -8.27 18.65 9.58
C TYR A 51 -7.89 18.66 11.07
N ILE A 52 -6.76 19.28 11.42
CA ILE A 52 -6.14 19.17 12.76
C ILE A 52 -7.08 19.55 13.91
N SER A 53 -8.06 20.42 13.69
CA SER A 53 -9.04 20.84 14.71
C SER A 53 -10.18 19.84 14.95
N ARG A 54 -10.33 18.83 14.09
CA ARG A 54 -11.46 17.87 14.09
C ARG A 54 -11.05 16.40 14.21
N VAL A 55 -9.79 16.09 13.97
CA VAL A 55 -9.26 14.72 14.12
C VAL A 55 -9.02 14.36 15.60
N PRO A 56 -9.03 13.05 15.95
CA PRO A 56 -8.66 12.59 17.28
C PRO A 56 -7.26 13.08 17.71
N GLU A 57 -7.06 13.31 19.02
CA GLU A 57 -5.78 13.81 19.56
C GLU A 57 -4.59 12.92 19.17
N THR A 58 -4.79 11.60 19.24
CA THR A 58 -3.76 10.61 18.87
C THR A 58 -3.32 10.69 17.41
N TRP A 59 -4.16 11.25 16.52
CA TRP A 59 -3.78 11.45 15.11
C TRP A 59 -2.90 12.68 14.94
N LYS A 60 -3.06 13.70 15.79
CA LYS A 60 -2.26 14.92 15.74
C LYS A 60 -0.79 14.63 16.05
N GLU A 61 -0.54 13.70 16.98
CA GLU A 61 0.81 13.29 17.35
C GLU A 61 1.50 12.47 16.25
N HIS A 62 0.76 11.58 15.58
CA HIS A 62 1.31 10.69 14.55
C HIS A 62 1.37 11.33 13.15
N GLY A 63 0.46 12.25 12.84
CA GLY A 63 0.30 12.87 11.52
C GLY A 63 -0.13 11.87 10.44
N GLY A 64 0.25 12.15 9.19
CA GLY A 64 -0.01 11.29 8.04
C GLY A 64 -1.30 11.62 7.30
N VAL A 65 -1.97 10.58 6.82
CA VAL A 65 -3.22 10.70 6.05
C VAL A 65 -4.28 9.75 6.59
N PHE A 66 -5.54 10.07 6.35
CA PHE A 66 -6.67 9.19 6.64
C PHE A 66 -7.56 9.04 5.41
N ILE A 67 -8.25 7.91 5.37
CA ILE A 67 -9.19 7.53 4.32
C ILE A 67 -10.58 7.44 4.97
N PRO A 68 -11.57 8.26 4.55
CA PRO A 68 -12.92 8.13 5.06
C PRO A 68 -13.57 6.87 4.48
N MET A 69 -13.80 5.87 5.33
CA MET A 69 -14.40 4.58 4.98
C MET A 69 -15.53 4.25 5.94
N TYR A 70 -16.58 3.62 5.43
CA TYR A 70 -17.58 2.94 6.26
C TYR A 70 -17.00 1.63 6.80
N GLN A 71 -17.51 1.21 7.96
CA GLN A 71 -17.15 -0.07 8.54
C GLN A 71 -17.47 -1.20 7.53
N ARG A 72 -16.51 -2.11 7.35
CA ARG A 72 -16.54 -3.23 6.38
C ARG A 72 -16.38 -2.84 4.91
N GLU A 73 -16.05 -1.58 4.57
CA GLU A 73 -15.55 -1.30 3.23
C GLU A 73 -14.17 -1.92 3.02
N ALA A 74 -13.93 -2.40 1.79
CA ALA A 74 -12.68 -3.00 1.38
C ALA A 74 -11.94 -2.10 0.38
N LEU A 75 -10.62 -2.16 0.42
CA LEU A 75 -9.75 -1.48 -0.53
C LEU A 75 -8.65 -2.41 -1.05
N TRP A 76 -8.07 -2.00 -2.18
CA TRP A 76 -6.75 -2.46 -2.63
C TRP A 76 -5.88 -1.25 -2.98
N ILE A 77 -4.57 -1.47 -3.06
CA ILE A 77 -3.60 -0.39 -3.30
C ILE A 77 -3.12 -0.47 -4.74
N TYR A 78 -3.28 0.61 -5.48
CA TYR A 78 -2.76 0.75 -6.84
C TYR A 78 -1.45 1.54 -6.83
N PHE A 79 -0.42 1.01 -7.49
CA PHE A 79 0.88 1.64 -7.60
C PHE A 79 1.09 2.26 -8.97
N ARG A 80 1.68 3.45 -9.00
CA ARG A 80 2.10 4.14 -10.21
C ARG A 80 3.57 4.50 -10.07
N GLY A 81 4.41 3.74 -10.75
CA GLY A 81 5.85 3.99 -10.88
C GLY A 81 6.25 4.21 -12.34
N VAL A 82 7.46 4.71 -12.54
CA VAL A 82 8.05 4.85 -13.88
C VAL A 82 8.90 3.63 -14.23
N SER A 83 8.86 3.18 -15.49
CA SER A 83 9.52 1.92 -15.91
C SER A 83 11.04 1.97 -15.92
N TRP A 84 11.64 3.15 -15.97
CA TRP A 84 13.09 3.34 -16.02
C TRP A 84 13.73 3.54 -14.64
N ARG A 85 12.93 3.68 -13.59
CA ARG A 85 13.43 3.91 -12.23
C ARG A 85 12.51 3.22 -11.22
N PRO A 86 12.81 1.96 -10.86
CA PRO A 86 11.95 1.18 -9.99
C PRO A 86 12.05 1.64 -8.53
N ASN A 87 10.96 1.45 -7.80
CA ASN A 87 10.89 1.74 -6.38
C ASN A 87 10.59 0.46 -5.60
N ALA A 88 11.25 0.30 -4.45
CA ALA A 88 10.86 -0.73 -3.49
C ALA A 88 9.84 -0.15 -2.52
N VAL A 89 8.72 -0.85 -2.34
CA VAL A 89 7.58 -0.40 -1.54
C VAL A 89 7.32 -1.41 -0.43
N LYS A 90 7.47 -0.98 0.81
CA LYS A 90 7.13 -1.75 2.01
C LYS A 90 5.76 -1.33 2.50
N ILE A 91 4.91 -2.32 2.79
CA ILE A 91 3.55 -2.10 3.27
C ILE A 91 3.33 -2.96 4.50
N ALA A 92 2.72 -2.39 5.53
CA ALA A 92 2.29 -3.11 6.71
C ALA A 92 0.89 -2.68 7.13
N VAL A 93 0.24 -3.53 7.93
CA VAL A 93 -1.04 -3.24 8.59
C VAL A 93 -0.89 -3.54 10.06
N GLY A 94 -1.13 -2.56 10.92
CA GLY A 94 -0.88 -2.70 12.36
C GLY A 94 0.56 -3.11 12.68
N LYS A 95 1.53 -2.56 11.94
CA LYS A 95 2.96 -2.89 12.02
C LYS A 95 3.31 -4.37 11.76
N ILE A 96 2.46 -5.10 11.03
CA ILE A 96 2.79 -6.39 10.46
C ILE A 96 2.96 -6.24 8.94
N ASN A 97 4.12 -6.63 8.43
CA ASN A 97 4.44 -6.53 7.00
C ASN A 97 3.45 -7.36 6.16
N ALA A 98 2.85 -6.74 5.14
CA ALA A 98 1.82 -7.37 4.32
C ALA A 98 2.35 -8.45 3.36
N VAL A 99 3.66 -8.44 3.08
CA VAL A 99 4.34 -9.39 2.19
C VAL A 99 4.89 -10.57 2.99
N SER A 100 5.67 -10.31 4.04
CA SER A 100 6.36 -11.35 4.82
C SER A 100 5.59 -11.84 6.05
N GLY A 101 4.55 -11.13 6.49
CA GLY A 101 3.81 -11.45 7.72
C GLY A 101 4.59 -11.20 9.01
N LYS A 102 5.78 -10.61 8.94
CA LYS A 102 6.68 -10.37 10.08
C LYS A 102 6.49 -8.97 10.70
N PRO A 103 6.93 -8.75 11.95
CA PRO A 103 6.92 -7.43 12.56
C PRO A 103 7.65 -6.37 11.71
N TRP A 104 7.10 -5.17 11.70
CA TRP A 104 7.59 -4.05 10.90
C TRP A 104 9.03 -3.68 11.20
N GLN A 105 9.81 -3.45 10.14
CA GLN A 105 11.17 -2.91 10.21
C GLN A 105 11.35 -1.81 9.17
N GLN A 106 12.09 -0.77 9.54
CA GLN A 106 12.35 0.39 8.67
C GLN A 106 13.28 0.08 7.49
N LYS A 107 14.07 -1.00 7.55
CA LYS A 107 15.05 -1.36 6.52
C LYS A 107 14.48 -2.45 5.61
N LEU A 108 14.89 -2.47 4.34
CA LEU A 108 14.59 -3.57 3.42
C LEU A 108 15.30 -4.85 3.88
N GLN A 109 14.62 -5.99 3.75
CA GLN A 109 15.19 -7.33 3.92
C GLN A 109 15.13 -8.04 2.58
N ALA A 110 16.26 -8.56 2.09
CA ALA A 110 16.33 -9.19 0.76
C ALA A 110 16.23 -10.72 0.83
N ASP A 111 16.86 -11.35 1.83
CA ASP A 111 16.85 -12.82 1.98
C ASP A 111 15.45 -13.36 2.29
N ASP A 112 14.65 -12.57 3.00
CA ASP A 112 13.22 -12.77 3.20
C ASP A 112 12.50 -11.51 2.73
N GLN A 113 12.27 -11.44 1.42
CA GLN A 113 11.79 -10.22 0.76
C GLN A 113 10.50 -9.71 1.40
N ASP A 114 10.53 -8.48 1.88
CA ASP A 114 9.43 -7.86 2.64
C ASP A 114 8.92 -6.57 2.00
N TYR A 115 9.05 -6.48 0.69
CA TYR A 115 8.66 -5.36 -0.15
C TYR A 115 8.21 -5.85 -1.53
N VAL A 116 7.51 -4.99 -2.25
CA VAL A 116 7.22 -5.15 -3.68
C VAL A 116 8.08 -4.21 -4.51
N ILE A 117 8.36 -4.57 -5.76
CA ILE A 117 9.08 -3.73 -6.72
C ILE A 117 8.09 -3.16 -7.72
N CYS A 118 8.01 -1.83 -7.81
CA CYS A 118 7.18 -1.13 -8.78
C CYS A 118 8.06 -0.54 -9.89
N PRO A 119 7.58 -0.46 -11.15
CA PRO A 119 6.20 -0.69 -11.57
C PRO A 119 5.83 -2.14 -11.93
N ASP A 120 6.77 -3.09 -11.87
CA ASP A 120 6.52 -4.50 -12.24
C ASP A 120 5.43 -5.16 -11.38
N GLN A 121 5.32 -4.78 -10.11
CA GLN A 121 4.14 -5.01 -9.27
C GLN A 121 3.22 -3.78 -9.33
N PRO A 122 2.10 -3.83 -10.07
CA PRO A 122 1.19 -2.70 -10.25
C PRO A 122 0.18 -2.48 -9.11
N TRP A 123 -0.09 -3.49 -8.27
CA TRP A 123 -1.07 -3.37 -7.18
C TRP A 123 -0.80 -4.33 -6.01
N LEU A 124 -1.51 -4.13 -4.90
CA LEU A 124 -1.57 -5.05 -3.76
C LEU A 124 -3.03 -5.18 -3.27
N ASP A 125 -3.60 -6.38 -3.40
CA ASP A 125 -5.01 -6.65 -3.11
C ASP A 125 -5.30 -7.02 -1.65
N GLY A 126 -4.25 -7.28 -0.88
CA GLY A 126 -4.38 -7.65 0.52
C GLY A 126 -3.08 -8.14 1.14
N ILE A 127 -3.24 -8.82 2.26
CA ILE A 127 -2.17 -9.33 3.11
C ILE A 127 -2.04 -10.84 2.88
N ASN A 128 -0.81 -11.31 2.66
CA ASN A 128 -0.55 -12.74 2.56
C ASN A 128 -0.91 -13.42 3.89
N SER A 129 -1.83 -14.39 3.85
CA SER A 129 -2.25 -15.15 5.03
C SER A 129 -1.78 -16.61 5.03
N GLY A 130 -0.82 -16.96 4.16
CA GLY A 130 -0.37 -18.33 3.94
C GLY A 130 -1.29 -19.13 3.03
N GLU A 131 -0.84 -20.32 2.63
CA GLU A 131 -1.62 -21.32 1.87
C GLU A 131 -2.25 -20.80 0.56
N GLY A 132 -1.66 -19.77 -0.05
CA GLY A 132 -2.18 -19.16 -1.27
C GLY A 132 -3.40 -18.25 -1.06
N TYR A 133 -3.78 -17.96 0.18
CA TYR A 133 -4.87 -17.03 0.51
C TYR A 133 -4.36 -15.62 0.80
N ILE A 134 -5.20 -14.66 0.45
CA ILE A 134 -4.99 -13.24 0.70
C ILE A 134 -6.17 -12.71 1.50
N ARG A 135 -5.92 -11.86 2.51
CA ARG A 135 -6.94 -11.12 3.25
C ARG A 135 -7.00 -9.68 2.77
N GLN A 136 -8.17 -9.23 2.32
CA GLN A 136 -8.38 -7.86 1.85
C GLN A 136 -8.11 -6.83 2.96
N PHE A 137 -7.72 -5.62 2.56
CA PHE A 137 -7.70 -4.48 3.47
C PHE A 137 -9.15 -4.04 3.74
N VAL A 138 -9.66 -4.34 4.93
CA VAL A 138 -11.04 -4.03 5.34
C VAL A 138 -11.03 -3.07 6.51
N ALA A 139 -11.84 -2.02 6.43
CA ALA A 139 -12.03 -1.09 7.53
C ALA A 139 -12.81 -1.75 8.69
N MET A 140 -12.12 -2.03 9.79
CA MET A 140 -12.70 -2.64 10.99
C MET A 140 -12.32 -1.83 12.25
N PRO A 141 -13.20 -1.78 13.27
CA PRO A 141 -12.85 -1.12 14.53
C PRO A 141 -11.69 -1.84 15.22
N LEU A 142 -10.77 -1.06 15.82
CA LEU A 142 -9.75 -1.60 16.71
C LEU A 142 -10.38 -2.09 18.02
N GLY A 143 -9.77 -3.09 18.65
CA GLY A 143 -10.22 -3.72 19.90
C GLY A 143 -11.17 -4.91 19.71
N MET A 144 -11.40 -5.34 18.47
CA MET A 144 -12.37 -6.39 18.12
C MET A 144 -11.72 -7.70 17.64
N GLY A 145 -10.38 -7.77 17.63
CA GLY A 145 -9.64 -8.98 17.25
C GLY A 145 -9.60 -9.27 15.75
N TYR A 146 -9.99 -8.30 14.91
CA TYR A 146 -10.00 -8.45 13.46
C TYR A 146 -8.68 -8.04 12.80
N THR A 147 -7.82 -7.31 13.50
CA THR A 147 -6.58 -6.81 12.89
C THR A 147 -5.58 -7.94 12.68
N VAL A 148 -4.71 -7.78 11.67
CA VAL A 148 -3.56 -8.68 11.49
C VAL A 148 -2.63 -8.62 12.69
N GLU A 149 -2.48 -7.44 13.30
CA GLU A 149 -1.75 -7.25 14.55
C GLU A 149 -2.29 -8.17 15.67
N ALA A 150 -3.62 -8.22 15.89
CA ALA A 150 -4.22 -9.13 16.87
C ALA A 150 -3.94 -10.58 16.54
N GLN A 151 -4.15 -10.96 15.29
CA GLN A 151 -4.03 -12.36 14.86
C GLN A 151 -2.59 -12.88 14.99
N VAL A 152 -1.59 -12.00 14.81
CA VAL A 152 -0.17 -12.36 14.85
C VAL A 152 0.44 -12.15 16.25
N THR A 153 0.07 -11.09 16.95
CA THR A 153 0.74 -10.66 18.19
C THR A 153 -0.12 -10.76 19.45
N GLY A 154 -1.43 -10.95 19.30
CA GLY A 154 -2.40 -10.89 20.41
C GLY A 154 -2.70 -9.47 20.90
N LYS A 155 -2.25 -8.43 20.21
CA LYS A 155 -2.43 -7.02 20.57
C LYS A 155 -3.09 -6.23 19.44
N GLU A 156 -3.75 -5.12 19.76
CA GLU A 156 -4.31 -4.17 18.78
C GLU A 156 -3.95 -2.73 19.16
N GLU A 157 -2.66 -2.38 19.05
CA GLU A 157 -2.13 -1.09 19.50
C GLU A 157 -2.05 -0.06 18.35
N PHE A 158 -1.72 -0.50 17.13
CA PHE A 158 -1.34 0.44 16.06
C PHE A 158 -2.41 0.61 14.98
N GLY A 159 -2.98 -0.50 14.50
CA GLY A 159 -3.90 -0.45 13.36
C GLY A 159 -3.31 0.23 12.11
N GLY A 160 -4.19 0.70 11.22
CA GLY A 160 -3.83 1.48 10.03
C GLY A 160 -2.92 0.77 9.04
N ILE A 161 -2.53 1.48 7.98
CA ILE A 161 -1.58 1.02 6.96
C ILE A 161 -0.30 1.83 7.10
N GLN A 162 0.85 1.17 7.16
CA GLN A 162 2.17 1.81 7.15
C GLN A 162 2.83 1.59 5.79
N ILE A 163 3.43 2.64 5.22
CA ILE A 163 4.04 2.60 3.90
C ILE A 163 5.41 3.26 3.95
N ILE A 164 6.43 2.60 3.39
CA ILE A 164 7.71 3.23 3.07
C ILE A 164 8.05 2.94 1.62
N VAL A 165 8.48 3.97 0.91
CA VAL A 165 8.97 3.88 -0.46
C VAL A 165 10.46 4.21 -0.47
N PHE A 166 11.23 3.35 -1.12
CA PHE A 166 12.66 3.51 -1.34
C PHE A 166 12.92 3.81 -2.82
N ASP A 167 13.72 4.84 -3.05
CA ASP A 167 14.31 5.09 -4.37
C ASP A 167 15.44 4.07 -4.60
N PRO A 168 15.79 3.73 -5.85
CA PRO A 168 16.89 2.83 -6.09
C PRO A 168 18.20 3.49 -5.67
N LYS A 169 19.25 2.68 -5.52
CA LYS A 169 20.57 3.20 -5.15
C LYS A 169 21.03 4.23 -6.20
N PRO A 170 21.65 5.36 -5.77
CA PRO A 170 22.12 6.39 -6.69
C PRO A 170 22.99 5.82 -7.81
N GLY A 171 22.77 6.30 -9.03
CA GLY A 171 23.56 5.92 -10.21
C GLY A 171 23.24 4.58 -10.86
N LEU A 172 22.33 3.76 -10.28
CA LEU A 172 21.94 2.49 -10.91
C LEU A 172 20.85 2.65 -11.97
N PHE A 173 20.00 3.67 -11.84
CA PHE A 173 18.89 3.93 -12.74
C PHE A 173 18.88 5.40 -13.15
N PRO A 174 18.44 5.71 -14.38
CA PRO A 174 18.33 7.09 -14.84
C PRO A 174 17.31 7.87 -13.99
N GLU A 175 17.53 9.19 -13.89
CA GLU A 175 16.55 10.12 -13.33
C GLU A 175 15.46 10.43 -14.35
N GLU A 176 15.87 10.69 -15.59
CA GLU A 176 14.97 11.08 -16.68
C GLU A 176 14.52 9.88 -17.53
N PRO A 177 13.36 9.97 -18.19
CA PRO A 177 12.90 8.93 -19.10
C PRO A 177 13.94 8.64 -20.19
N PRO A 178 14.15 7.37 -20.58
CA PRO A 178 14.98 7.05 -21.72
C PRO A 178 14.37 7.66 -22.99
N PRO A 179 15.18 7.99 -24.01
CA PRO A 179 14.67 8.45 -25.29
C PRO A 179 13.61 7.48 -25.84
N SER A 180 12.52 8.02 -26.40
CA SER A 180 11.28 7.33 -26.77
C SER A 180 11.45 6.09 -27.67
N GLN A 181 12.59 5.92 -28.33
CA GLN A 181 12.90 4.80 -29.22
C GLN A 181 13.02 3.43 -28.51
N LEU A 182 13.18 3.39 -27.17
CA LEU A 182 13.29 2.15 -26.41
C LEU A 182 11.94 1.54 -25.97
N MET A 183 10.84 2.30 -25.98
CA MET A 183 9.52 1.79 -25.55
C MET A 183 8.86 0.85 -26.57
N ILE A 184 9.30 0.86 -27.83
CA ILE A 184 8.71 0.03 -28.91
C ILE A 184 9.14 -1.45 -28.79
N ARG A 185 10.18 -1.79 -28.02
CA ARG A 185 10.75 -3.16 -27.99
C ARG A 185 10.26 -4.08 -26.85
N ARG A 186 9.34 -3.63 -25.97
CA ARG A 186 8.80 -4.47 -24.89
C ARG A 186 7.28 -4.66 -24.91
N GLY A 187 6.61 -4.33 -26.02
CA GLY A 187 5.20 -4.62 -26.22
C GLY A 187 4.97 -5.90 -27.02
N ILE A 188 4.92 -7.05 -26.34
CA ILE A 188 4.20 -8.30 -26.71
C ILE A 188 4.02 -9.04 -25.36
N SER A 189 2.86 -9.42 -24.84
CA SER A 189 1.53 -9.67 -25.39
C SER A 189 0.44 -9.40 -24.33
N ASP A 190 -0.73 -8.99 -24.82
CA ASP A 190 -2.03 -9.05 -24.12
C ASP A 190 -2.26 -10.39 -23.41
N PHE A 191 -2.71 -10.36 -22.15
CA PHE A 191 -3.79 -11.14 -21.53
C PHE A 191 -4.10 -10.60 -20.13
#